data_AF-A0A090W0J4-F1
#
_entry.id   AF-A0A090W0J4-F1
#
_cell.length_a   1.000
_cell.length_b   1.000
_cell.length_c   1.000
_cell.angle_alpha   90.00
_cell.angle_beta   90.00
_cell.angle_gamma   90.00
#
_symmetry.space_group_name_H-M   'P 1'
#
loop_
_entity.id
_entity.type
_entity.pdbx_description
1 polymer ?
#
loop_
_entity_poly.entity_id
_entity_poly.type
_entity_poly.pdbx_seq_one_letter_code
_entity_poly.pdbx_strand_id
1 'polypeptide(L)'
;MAFIAAGYALYTVFNNLFTAIFFGLIWGLLLFNLDRYIVSTLKKTGNALDEFIQATPRIILAVIIAIVIAKPLELKIFEKEINQVLLEEKNAMTLNNKAQLAEQFTPEIEVLNTQIKNLQNEITSKENEVNNLYNTYISEAEGTAGTKLLGKGPVYKEKREKHDAALADLQILKTENKAKILAAETKIAELQGDYNTQVVNTQPIINNFDGLMARINALNKLPWLPSFFIFLLFLAIETAPIFAKLISPKGVYDFKLEDEEDTVKNLMLQNKHQRAALLNTENTLNDNVYSNIENNEELYAYKSKKARELLQMQADAFYKKQKSIL
;
A
#
# COMPACT_ATOMS: atom_id res chain seq x y z
N MET A 1 14.67 23.33 -3.75
CA MET A 1 13.47 22.54 -4.13
C MET A 1 13.14 21.46 -3.12
N ALA A 2 14.10 20.59 -2.75
CA ALA A 2 13.93 19.56 -1.71
C ALA A 2 13.26 20.03 -0.41
N PHE A 3 13.70 21.16 0.16
CA PHE A 3 13.10 21.76 1.37
C PHE A 3 11.60 22.06 1.22
N ILE A 4 11.21 22.72 0.12
CA ILE A 4 9.84 23.17 -0.12
C ILE A 4 8.93 21.97 -0.41
N ALA A 5 9.41 21.00 -1.20
CA ALA A 5 8.67 19.79 -1.51
C ALA A 5 8.43 18.92 -0.26
N ALA A 6 9.48 18.67 0.53
CA ALA A 6 9.37 17.93 1.78
C ALA A 6 8.50 18.66 2.80
N GLY A 7 8.68 19.98 2.95
CA GLY A 7 7.85 20.80 3.82
C GLY A 7 6.37 20.75 3.43
N TYR A 8 6.05 20.83 2.14
CA TYR A 8 4.67 20.70 1.66
C TYR A 8 4.08 19.31 1.95
N ALA A 9 4.80 18.24 1.63
CA ALA A 9 4.35 16.87 1.91
C ALA A 9 4.12 16.65 3.42
N LEU A 10 5.05 17.10 4.26
CA LEU A 10 4.92 17.00 5.71
C LEU A 10 3.78 17.86 6.25
N TYR A 11 3.52 19.02 5.67
CA TYR A 11 2.37 19.83 6.03
C TYR A 11 1.05 19.13 5.70
N THR A 12 0.96 18.46 4.54
CA THR A 12 -0.25 17.68 4.19
C THR A 12 -0.49 16.49 5.12
N VAL A 13 0.56 15.92 5.72
CA VAL A 13 0.45 14.78 6.63
C VAL A 13 0.17 15.21 8.07
N PHE A 14 0.93 16.19 8.58
CA PHE A 14 0.89 16.60 9.99
C PHE A 14 -0.01 17.80 10.26
N ASN A 15 -0.50 18.48 9.22
CA ASN A 15 -1.31 19.71 9.27
C ASN A 15 -0.76 20.79 10.22
N ASN A 16 0.57 20.79 10.43
CA ASN A 16 1.25 21.65 11.37
C ASN A 16 2.47 22.29 10.70
N LEU A 17 2.39 23.62 10.55
CA LEU A 17 3.37 24.43 9.84
C LEU A 17 4.77 24.32 10.47
N PHE A 18 4.88 24.32 11.80
CA PHE A 18 6.18 24.28 12.47
C PHE A 18 6.87 22.93 12.28
N THR A 19 6.13 21.82 12.40
CA THR A 19 6.69 20.48 12.15
C THR A 19 7.12 20.30 10.70
N ALA A 20 6.32 20.83 9.76
CA ALA A 20 6.61 20.79 8.33
C ALA A 20 7.90 21.56 7.98
N ILE A 21 8.07 22.76 8.53
CA ILE A 21 9.28 23.56 8.33
C ILE A 21 10.50 22.87 8.95
N PHE A 22 10.40 22.40 10.19
CA PHE A 22 11.53 21.78 10.90
C PHE A 22 12.03 20.52 10.18
N PHE A 23 11.14 19.56 9.92
CA PHE A 23 11.51 18.32 9.24
C PHE A 23 11.83 18.55 7.75
N GLY A 24 11.18 19.50 7.10
CA GLY A 24 11.54 19.94 5.75
C GLY A 24 12.99 20.43 5.70
N LEU A 25 13.44 21.19 6.70
CA LEU A 25 14.80 21.75 6.79
C LEU A 25 15.83 20.64 6.97
N ILE A 26 15.57 19.71 7.89
CA ILE A 26 16.41 18.53 8.10
C ILE A 26 16.54 17.73 6.79
N TRP A 27 15.43 17.46 6.10
CA TRP A 27 15.43 16.70 4.86
C TRP A 27 16.17 17.43 3.74
N GLY A 28 15.97 18.75 3.63
CA GLY A 28 16.68 19.60 2.67
C GLY A 28 18.19 19.61 2.91
N LEU A 29 18.62 19.71 4.17
CA LEU A 29 20.04 19.63 4.54
C LEU A 29 20.64 18.25 4.27
N LEU A 30 19.89 17.18 4.56
CA LEU A 30 20.32 15.81 4.29
C LEU A 30 20.56 15.61 2.79
N LEU A 31 19.58 15.98 1.95
CA LEU A 31 19.71 15.88 0.50
C LEU A 31 20.86 16.75 -0.01
N PHE A 32 20.99 17.98 0.46
CA PHE A 32 22.12 18.84 0.08
C PHE A 32 23.48 18.24 0.44
N ASN A 33 23.61 17.66 1.64
CA ASN A 33 24.85 17.05 2.10
C ASN A 33 25.20 15.81 1.25
N LEU A 34 24.20 14.98 0.98
CA LEU A 34 24.34 13.75 0.20
C LEU A 34 24.67 14.06 -1.27
N ASP A 35 23.97 15.01 -1.89
CA ASP A 35 24.27 15.55 -3.22
C ASP A 35 25.72 16.01 -3.34
N ARG A 36 26.15 16.86 -2.41
CA ARG A 36 27.51 17.39 -2.39
C ARG A 36 28.54 16.29 -2.24
N TYR A 37 28.31 15.35 -1.32
CA TYR A 37 29.23 14.24 -1.08
C TYR A 37 29.44 13.42 -2.36
N ILE A 38 28.36 13.02 -3.04
CA ILE A 38 28.47 12.15 -4.22
C ILE A 38 29.03 12.88 -5.44
N VAL A 39 28.67 14.15 -5.66
CA VAL A 39 29.26 14.91 -6.77
C VAL A 39 30.75 15.16 -6.54
N SER A 40 31.18 15.33 -5.29
CA SER A 40 32.60 15.52 -4.95
C SER A 40 33.46 14.27 -5.11
N THR A 41 32.87 13.07 -5.07
CA THR A 41 33.57 11.79 -5.18
C THR A 41 33.61 11.23 -6.60
N LEU A 42 32.85 11.82 -7.54
CA LEU A 42 32.88 11.48 -8.96
C LEU A 42 34.20 11.92 -9.60
N LYS A 43 35.08 10.95 -9.84
CA LYS A 43 36.39 11.16 -10.47
C LYS A 43 36.28 11.00 -11.99
N LYS A 44 37.02 11.84 -12.72
CA LYS A 44 37.19 11.71 -14.17
C LYS A 44 38.35 10.77 -14.48
N THR A 45 38.07 9.48 -14.63
CA THR A 45 39.07 8.45 -14.96
C THR A 45 39.33 8.33 -16.46
N GLY A 46 38.55 9.00 -17.32
CA GLY A 46 38.75 9.03 -18.78
C GLY A 46 38.05 7.89 -19.54
N ASN A 47 37.51 6.90 -18.84
CA ASN A 47 36.68 5.84 -19.42
C ASN A 47 35.19 6.11 -19.08
N ALA A 48 34.38 6.34 -20.10
CA ALA A 48 32.96 6.72 -19.93
C ALA A 48 32.15 5.65 -19.17
N LEU A 49 32.51 4.37 -19.30
CA LEU A 49 31.87 3.28 -18.56
C LEU A 49 32.18 3.32 -17.06
N ASP A 50 33.43 3.55 -16.69
CA ASP A 50 33.83 3.61 -15.27
C ASP A 50 33.22 4.83 -14.58
N GLU A 51 33.13 5.96 -15.29
CA GLU A 51 32.45 7.16 -14.82
C GLU A 51 30.93 6.94 -14.64
N PHE A 52 30.29 6.20 -15.55
CA PHE A 52 28.88 5.84 -15.43
C PHE A 52 28.61 4.88 -14.28
N ILE A 53 29.49 3.88 -14.07
CA ILE A 53 29.40 2.94 -12.95
C ILE A 53 29.55 3.70 -11.62
N GLN A 54 30.51 4.63 -11.53
CA GLN A 54 30.67 5.50 -10.35
C GLN A 54 29.45 6.39 -10.09
N ALA A 55 28.74 6.82 -11.15
CA ALA A 55 27.51 7.59 -11.04
C ALA A 55 26.27 6.73 -10.69
N THR A 56 26.32 5.41 -10.81
CA THR A 56 25.14 4.53 -10.66
C THR A 56 24.47 4.61 -9.28
N PRO A 57 25.21 4.58 -8.14
CA PRO A 57 24.59 4.73 -6.81
C PRO A 57 23.77 6.02 -6.70
N ARG A 58 24.23 7.08 -7.37
CA ARG A 58 23.55 8.37 -7.41
C ARG A 58 22.28 8.34 -8.25
N ILE A 59 22.32 7.70 -9.42
CA ILE A 59 21.15 7.58 -10.30
C ILE A 59 20.04 6.81 -9.58
N ILE A 60 20.37 5.71 -8.89
CA ILE A 60 19.42 4.94 -8.08
C ILE A 60 18.78 5.84 -7.01
N LEU A 61 19.60 6.60 -6.27
CA LEU A 61 19.10 7.50 -5.25
C LEU A 61 18.21 8.62 -5.83
N ALA A 62 18.61 9.20 -6.97
CA ALA A 62 17.83 10.22 -7.66
C ALA A 62 16.46 9.69 -8.11
N VAL A 63 16.39 8.43 -8.57
CA VAL A 63 15.12 7.76 -8.89
C VAL A 63 14.24 7.62 -7.64
N ILE A 64 14.80 7.15 -6.52
CA ILE A 64 14.06 7.01 -5.26
C ILE A 64 13.51 8.38 -4.80
N ILE A 65 14.35 9.40 -4.80
CA ILE A 65 13.95 10.77 -4.41
C ILE A 65 12.87 11.31 -5.35
N ALA A 66 13.04 11.13 -6.66
CA ALA A 66 12.06 11.57 -7.65
C ALA A 66 10.69 10.91 -7.43
N ILE A 67 10.64 9.61 -7.11
CA ILE A 67 9.39 8.92 -6.76
C ILE A 67 8.76 9.52 -5.49
N VAL A 68 9.57 9.70 -4.44
CA VAL A 68 9.11 10.21 -3.14
C VAL A 68 8.57 11.64 -3.24
N ILE A 69 9.20 12.49 -4.04
CA ILE A 69 8.76 13.88 -4.26
C ILE A 69 7.57 13.96 -5.22
N ALA A 70 7.55 13.14 -6.27
CA ALA A 70 6.51 13.19 -7.28
C ALA A 70 5.13 12.85 -6.71
N LYS A 71 5.02 11.86 -5.82
CA LYS A 71 3.71 11.36 -5.35
C LYS A 71 2.85 12.39 -4.59
N PRO A 72 3.37 13.11 -3.58
CA PRO A 72 2.61 14.17 -2.91
C PRO A 72 2.23 15.32 -3.87
N LEU A 73 3.11 15.65 -4.82
CA LEU A 73 2.84 16.71 -5.79
C LEU A 73 1.79 16.30 -6.81
N GLU A 74 1.83 15.05 -7.26
CA GLU A 74 0.84 14.43 -8.14
C GLU A 74 -0.56 14.49 -7.51
N LEU A 75 -0.67 14.11 -6.22
CA LEU A 75 -1.93 14.22 -5.47
C LEU A 75 -2.45 15.66 -5.38
N LYS A 76 -1.55 16.65 -5.32
CA LYS A 76 -1.94 18.06 -5.26
C LYS A 76 -2.31 18.64 -6.63
N ILE A 77 -1.55 18.31 -7.66
CA ILE A 77 -1.78 18.77 -9.03
C ILE A 77 -3.12 18.24 -9.53
N PHE A 78 -3.40 16.95 -9.29
CA PHE A 78 -4.63 16.29 -9.75
C PHE A 78 -5.75 16.31 -8.70
N GLU A 79 -5.73 17.25 -7.76
CA GLU A 79 -6.71 17.30 -6.67
C GLU A 79 -8.15 17.37 -7.19
N LYS A 80 -8.39 18.11 -8.27
CA LYS A 80 -9.74 18.26 -8.86
C LYS A 80 -10.22 16.96 -9.51
N GLU A 81 -9.35 16.33 -10.28
CA GLU A 81 -9.61 15.09 -10.99
C GLU A 81 -9.81 13.93 -9.99
N ILE A 82 -8.99 13.87 -8.94
CA ILE A 82 -9.14 12.93 -7.83
C ILE A 82 -10.49 13.14 -7.14
N ASN A 83 -10.87 14.38 -6.84
CA ASN A 83 -12.15 14.67 -6.20
C ASN A 83 -13.34 14.26 -7.07
N GLN A 84 -13.24 14.38 -8.40
CA GLN A 84 -14.27 13.89 -9.32
C GLN A 84 -14.40 12.37 -9.26
N VAL A 85 -13.28 11.64 -9.34
CA VAL A 85 -13.29 10.18 -9.22
C VAL A 85 -13.83 9.73 -7.87
N LEU A 86 -13.45 10.41 -6.77
CA LEU A 86 -14.00 10.13 -5.45
C LEU A 86 -15.49 10.40 -5.35
N LEU A 87 -16.01 11.43 -6.03
CA LEU A 87 -17.44 11.69 -6.09
C LEU A 87 -18.19 10.57 -6.81
N GLU A 88 -17.66 10.10 -7.95
CA GLU A 88 -18.21 8.97 -8.68
C GLU A 88 -18.23 7.69 -7.83
N GLU A 89 -17.15 7.40 -7.10
CA GLU A 89 -17.07 6.29 -6.16
C GLU A 89 -18.09 6.41 -5.01
N LYS A 90 -18.22 7.60 -4.41
CA LYS A 90 -19.21 7.86 -3.34
C LYS A 90 -20.64 7.68 -3.85
N ASN A 91 -20.92 8.10 -5.07
CA ASN A 91 -22.23 7.89 -5.71
C ASN A 91 -22.50 6.41 -5.95
N ALA A 92 -21.50 5.66 -6.43
CA ALA A 92 -21.61 4.22 -6.63
C ALA A 92 -21.82 3.48 -5.30
N MET A 93 -21.09 3.83 -4.24
CA MET A 93 -21.30 3.28 -2.89
C MET A 93 -22.69 3.62 -2.35
N THR A 94 -23.15 4.85 -2.54
CA THR A 94 -24.49 5.28 -2.10
C THR A 94 -25.58 4.46 -2.80
N LEU A 95 -25.44 4.25 -4.11
CA LEU A 95 -26.37 3.44 -4.88
C LEU A 95 -26.36 1.97 -4.42
N ASN A 96 -25.17 1.38 -4.25
CA ASN A 96 -25.02 0.00 -3.80
C ASN A 96 -25.59 -0.21 -2.39
N ASN A 97 -25.31 0.72 -1.47
CA ASN A 97 -25.86 0.69 -0.12
C ASN A 97 -27.40 0.77 -0.12
N LYS A 98 -27.99 1.66 -0.92
CA LYS A 98 -29.45 1.73 -1.08
C LYS A 98 -30.03 0.44 -1.68
N ALA A 99 -29.35 -0.16 -2.66
CA ALA A 99 -29.79 -1.42 -3.26
C ALA A 99 -29.77 -2.58 -2.24
N GLN A 100 -28.69 -2.70 -1.46
CA GLN A 100 -28.58 -3.73 -0.40
C GLN A 100 -29.63 -3.55 0.68
N LEU A 101 -29.88 -2.31 1.11
CA LEU A 101 -30.96 -2.01 2.05
C LEU A 101 -32.33 -2.31 1.43
N ALA A 102 -32.57 -1.99 0.16
CA ALA A 102 -33.84 -2.31 -0.49
C ALA A 102 -34.08 -3.83 -0.54
N GLU A 103 -33.05 -4.63 -0.85
CA GLU A 103 -33.14 -6.09 -0.82
C GLU A 103 -33.52 -6.64 0.57
N GLN A 104 -33.09 -5.96 1.64
CA GLN A 104 -33.42 -6.34 3.01
C GLN A 104 -34.87 -5.97 3.41
N PHE A 105 -35.36 -4.79 3.03
CA PHE A 105 -36.63 -4.24 3.55
C PHE A 105 -37.82 -4.37 2.58
N THR A 106 -37.59 -4.33 1.26
CA THR A 106 -38.66 -4.38 0.25
C THR A 106 -39.48 -5.68 0.29
N PRO A 107 -38.91 -6.88 0.46
CA PRO A 107 -39.70 -8.12 0.47
C PRO A 107 -40.76 -8.16 1.58
N GLU A 108 -40.41 -7.70 2.79
CA GLU A 108 -41.34 -7.68 3.93
C GLU A 108 -42.46 -6.65 3.71
N ILE A 109 -42.13 -5.48 3.16
CA ILE A 109 -43.10 -4.45 2.78
C ILE A 109 -44.06 -4.97 1.70
N GLU A 110 -43.56 -5.70 0.70
CA GLU A 110 -44.40 -6.30 -0.36
C GLU A 110 -45.35 -7.38 0.18
N VAL A 111 -44.89 -8.19 1.13
CA VAL A 111 -45.74 -9.18 1.82
C VAL A 111 -46.87 -8.47 2.58
N LEU A 112 -46.57 -7.42 3.34
CA LEU A 112 -47.58 -6.66 4.09
C LEU A 112 -48.57 -5.95 3.14
N ASN A 113 -48.10 -5.36 2.05
CA ASN A 113 -48.97 -4.76 1.02
C ASN A 113 -49.90 -5.80 0.37
N THR A 114 -49.38 -7.00 0.12
CA THR A 114 -50.18 -8.10 -0.41
C THR A 114 -51.24 -8.55 0.59
N GLN A 115 -50.90 -8.61 1.88
CA GLN A 115 -51.86 -8.91 2.95
C GLN A 115 -52.96 -7.86 3.04
N ILE A 116 -52.62 -6.56 3.00
CA ILE A 116 -53.59 -5.46 2.98
C ILE A 116 -54.54 -5.60 1.79
N LYS A 117 -54.00 -5.87 0.59
CA LYS A 117 -54.81 -6.06 -0.62
C LYS A 117 -55.77 -7.25 -0.49
N ASN A 118 -55.33 -8.36 0.10
CA ASN A 118 -56.19 -9.52 0.35
C ASN A 118 -57.32 -9.20 1.33
N LEU A 119 -57.01 -8.52 2.44
CA LEU A 119 -58.02 -8.11 3.44
C LEU A 119 -59.05 -7.12 2.85
N GLN A 120 -58.61 -6.22 1.96
CA GLN A 120 -59.50 -5.32 1.22
C GLN A 120 -60.41 -6.09 0.25
N ASN A 121 -59.85 -7.06 -0.48
CA ASN A 121 -60.63 -7.90 -1.40
C ASN A 121 -61.68 -8.75 -0.66
N GLU A 122 -61.38 -9.25 0.54
CA GLU A 122 -62.35 -9.95 1.40
C GLU A 122 -63.53 -9.03 1.76
N ILE A 123 -63.24 -7.79 2.18
CA ILE A 123 -64.28 -6.79 2.49
C ILE A 123 -65.13 -6.53 1.24
N THR A 124 -64.51 -6.22 0.10
CA THR A 124 -65.24 -5.92 -1.15
C THR A 124 -66.06 -7.10 -1.63
N SER A 125 -65.57 -8.34 -1.48
CA SER A 125 -66.32 -9.54 -1.83
C SER A 125 -67.56 -9.70 -0.94
N LYS A 126 -67.42 -9.48 0.36
CA LYS A 126 -68.55 -9.53 1.31
C LYS A 126 -69.54 -8.37 1.11
N GLU A 127 -69.05 -7.18 0.75
CA GLU A 127 -69.91 -6.05 0.37
C GLU A 127 -70.74 -6.38 -0.88
N ASN A 128 -70.15 -6.99 -1.89
CA ASN A 128 -70.87 -7.43 -3.08
C ASN A 128 -71.93 -8.50 -2.76
N GLU A 129 -71.62 -9.45 -1.87
CA GLU A 129 -72.59 -10.43 -1.37
C GLU A 129 -73.79 -9.75 -0.69
N VAL A 130 -73.53 -8.80 0.22
CA VAL A 130 -74.58 -8.04 0.92
C VAL A 130 -75.42 -7.21 -0.06
N ASN A 131 -74.79 -6.52 -1.01
CA ASN A 131 -75.48 -5.75 -2.04
C ASN A 131 -76.36 -6.63 -2.94
N ASN A 132 -75.90 -7.84 -3.27
CA ASN A 132 -76.69 -8.80 -4.03
C ASN A 132 -77.91 -9.29 -3.23
N LEU A 133 -77.75 -9.58 -1.94
CA LEU A 133 -78.86 -9.94 -1.04
C LEU A 133 -79.86 -8.79 -0.90
N TYR A 134 -79.37 -7.54 -0.83
CA TYR A 134 -80.19 -6.34 -0.81
C TYR A 134 -81.09 -6.25 -2.05
N ASN A 135 -80.49 -6.33 -3.25
CA ASN A 135 -81.23 -6.32 -4.51
C ASN A 135 -82.25 -7.47 -4.60
N THR A 136 -81.91 -8.64 -4.05
CA THR A 136 -82.76 -9.84 -4.07
C THR A 136 -84.02 -9.71 -3.20
N TYR A 137 -83.95 -9.05 -2.04
CA TYR A 137 -85.13 -8.86 -1.20
C TYR A 137 -85.95 -7.62 -1.61
N ILE A 138 -85.31 -6.58 -2.16
CA ILE A 138 -86.02 -5.39 -2.68
C ILE A 138 -86.85 -5.74 -3.91
N SER A 139 -86.28 -6.48 -4.86
CA SER A 139 -87.01 -6.95 -6.05
C SER A 139 -88.18 -7.90 -5.72
N GLU A 140 -88.09 -8.62 -4.60
CA GLU A 140 -89.23 -9.40 -4.06
C GLU A 140 -90.33 -8.47 -3.56
N ALA A 141 -90.00 -7.41 -2.82
CA ALA A 141 -90.99 -6.44 -2.33
C ALA A 141 -91.67 -5.65 -3.45
N GLU A 142 -90.92 -5.34 -4.51
CA GLU A 142 -91.38 -4.64 -5.70
C GLU A 142 -92.14 -5.57 -6.69
N GLY A 143 -92.12 -6.89 -6.46
CA GLY A 143 -92.78 -7.87 -7.33
C GLY A 143 -92.11 -8.05 -8.69
N THR A 144 -90.86 -7.58 -8.87
CA THR A 144 -90.10 -7.65 -10.12
C THR A 144 -89.34 -8.97 -10.27
N ALA A 145 -89.08 -9.68 -9.17
CA ALA A 145 -88.45 -11.00 -9.15
C ALA A 145 -89.06 -11.92 -8.07
N GLY A 146 -88.82 -13.23 -8.14
CA GLY A 146 -89.29 -14.20 -7.14
C GLY A 146 -90.79 -14.50 -7.24
N THR A 147 -91.56 -14.26 -6.17
CA THR A 147 -93.01 -14.58 -6.14
C THR A 147 -93.86 -13.68 -7.05
N LYS A 148 -93.31 -12.55 -7.52
CA LYS A 148 -93.98 -11.54 -8.35
C LYS A 148 -95.22 -10.91 -7.70
N LEU A 149 -95.36 -11.06 -6.39
CA LEU A 149 -96.42 -10.44 -5.61
C LEU A 149 -95.88 -9.17 -4.96
N LEU A 150 -96.60 -8.06 -5.15
CA LEU A 150 -96.23 -6.79 -4.54
C LEU A 150 -96.44 -6.85 -3.01
N GLY A 151 -95.42 -6.47 -2.25
CA GLY A 151 -95.52 -6.30 -0.80
C GLY A 151 -94.57 -7.15 0.05
N LYS A 152 -94.71 -7.01 1.37
CA LYS A 152 -93.78 -7.58 2.36
C LYS A 152 -94.34 -8.88 2.95
N GLY A 153 -94.25 -9.97 2.19
CA GLY A 153 -94.71 -11.32 2.61
C GLY A 153 -93.69 -12.11 3.45
N PRO A 154 -93.97 -13.39 3.77
CA PRO A 154 -93.07 -14.26 4.53
C PRO A 154 -91.74 -14.54 3.81
N VAL A 155 -91.76 -14.67 2.47
CA VAL A 155 -90.54 -14.84 1.65
C VAL A 155 -89.65 -13.60 1.69
N TYR A 156 -90.26 -12.40 1.67
CA TYR A 156 -89.53 -11.14 1.88
C TYR A 156 -88.86 -11.11 3.26
N LYS A 157 -89.58 -11.54 4.31
CA LYS A 157 -89.06 -11.57 5.69
C LYS A 157 -87.83 -12.48 5.78
N GLU A 158 -87.86 -13.69 5.24
CA GLU A 158 -86.72 -14.62 5.25
C GLU A 158 -85.51 -14.06 4.48
N LYS A 159 -85.74 -13.49 3.28
CA LYS A 159 -84.67 -12.86 2.48
C LYS A 159 -84.06 -11.65 3.18
N ARG A 160 -84.88 -10.85 3.88
CA ARG A 160 -84.42 -9.72 4.69
C ARG A 160 -83.60 -10.19 5.89
N GLU A 161 -84.04 -11.22 6.60
CA GLU A 161 -83.29 -11.79 7.73
C GLU A 161 -81.91 -12.30 7.27
N LYS A 162 -81.81 -12.92 6.09
CA LYS A 162 -80.52 -13.30 5.49
C LYS A 162 -79.63 -12.11 5.16
N HIS A 163 -80.19 -11.03 4.62
CA HIS A 163 -79.45 -9.78 4.40
C HIS A 163 -78.99 -9.16 5.72
N ASP A 164 -79.86 -9.06 6.72
CA ASP A 164 -79.56 -8.42 8.00
C ASP A 164 -78.48 -9.20 8.76
N ALA A 165 -78.46 -10.53 8.66
CA ALA A 165 -77.37 -11.37 9.16
C ALA A 165 -76.05 -11.13 8.39
N ALA A 166 -76.08 -11.15 7.06
CA ALA A 166 -74.89 -10.90 6.24
C ALA A 166 -74.34 -9.47 6.42
N LEU A 167 -75.20 -8.49 6.70
CA LEU A 167 -74.82 -7.11 7.03
C LEU A 167 -74.13 -7.04 8.39
N ALA A 168 -74.61 -7.77 9.39
CA ALA A 168 -73.94 -7.87 10.68
C ALA A 168 -72.55 -8.49 10.55
N ASP A 169 -72.43 -9.60 9.80
CA ASP A 169 -71.14 -10.24 9.50
C ASP A 169 -70.19 -9.29 8.76
N LEU A 170 -70.70 -8.50 7.82
CA LEU A 170 -69.91 -7.48 7.11
C LEU A 170 -69.36 -6.41 8.05
N GLN A 171 -70.14 -5.94 9.04
CA GLN A 171 -69.67 -4.95 10.00
C GLN A 171 -68.57 -5.51 10.92
N ILE A 172 -68.70 -6.77 11.33
CA ILE A 172 -67.67 -7.48 12.10
C ILE A 172 -66.40 -7.62 11.25
N LEU A 173 -66.53 -8.14 10.03
CA LEU A 173 -65.41 -8.31 9.10
C LEU A 173 -64.70 -6.98 8.82
N LYS A 174 -65.44 -5.90 8.60
CA LYS A 174 -64.87 -4.55 8.42
C LYS A 174 -64.08 -4.09 9.65
N THR A 175 -64.60 -4.34 10.84
CA THR A 175 -63.95 -3.91 12.08
C THR A 175 -62.65 -4.70 12.31
N GLU A 176 -62.68 -6.02 12.13
CA GLU A 176 -61.51 -6.88 12.28
C GLU A 176 -60.44 -6.61 11.21
N ASN A 177 -60.83 -6.56 9.93
CA ASN A 177 -59.89 -6.34 8.85
C ASN A 177 -59.34 -4.91 8.88
N LYS A 178 -60.11 -3.90 9.32
CA LYS A 178 -59.57 -2.54 9.56
C LYS A 178 -58.49 -2.52 10.63
N ALA A 179 -58.65 -3.27 11.72
CA ALA A 179 -57.63 -3.38 12.75
C ALA A 179 -56.35 -4.05 12.22
N LYS A 180 -56.48 -5.12 11.43
CA LYS A 180 -55.34 -5.81 10.78
C LYS A 180 -54.63 -4.93 9.76
N ILE A 181 -55.39 -4.21 8.93
CA ILE A 181 -54.83 -3.25 7.96
C ILE A 181 -54.05 -2.16 8.68
N LEU A 182 -54.60 -1.56 9.74
CA LEU A 182 -53.90 -0.53 10.51
C LEU A 182 -52.60 -1.04 11.13
N ALA A 183 -52.59 -2.28 11.65
CA ALA A 183 -51.38 -2.91 12.17
C ALA A 183 -50.33 -3.13 11.07
N ALA A 184 -50.73 -3.61 9.89
CA ALA A 184 -49.84 -3.79 8.75
C ALA A 184 -49.30 -2.45 8.22
N GLU A 185 -50.14 -1.42 8.12
CA GLU A 185 -49.74 -0.06 7.74
C GLU A 185 -48.75 0.55 8.73
N THR A 186 -48.98 0.36 10.04
CA THR A 186 -48.04 0.79 11.08
C THR A 186 -46.70 0.08 10.93
N LYS A 187 -46.71 -1.24 10.65
CA LYS A 187 -45.48 -2.00 10.46
C LYS A 187 -44.72 -1.58 9.20
N ILE A 188 -45.41 -1.28 8.11
CA ILE A 188 -44.81 -0.71 6.89
C ILE A 188 -44.15 0.63 7.22
N ALA A 189 -44.82 1.51 7.97
CA ALA A 189 -44.27 2.79 8.36
C ALA A 189 -43.02 2.65 9.24
N GLU A 190 -43.00 1.70 10.18
CA GLU A 190 -41.81 1.35 10.97
C GLU A 190 -40.65 0.90 10.07
N LEU A 191 -40.89 -0.07 9.17
CA LEU A 191 -39.86 -0.61 8.27
C LEU A 191 -39.28 0.47 7.34
N GLN A 192 -40.13 1.37 6.83
CA GLN A 192 -39.69 2.52 6.04
C GLN A 192 -38.88 3.53 6.88
N GLY A 193 -39.27 3.74 8.14
CA GLY A 193 -38.53 4.56 9.10
C GLY A 193 -37.14 3.97 9.40
N ASP A 194 -37.05 2.67 9.61
CA ASP A 194 -35.80 1.95 9.85
C ASP A 194 -34.89 1.99 8.61
N TYR A 195 -35.44 1.74 7.42
CA TYR A 195 -34.71 1.89 6.16
C TYR A 195 -34.10 3.30 6.03
N ASN A 196 -34.90 4.35 6.26
CA ASN A 196 -34.42 5.73 6.16
C ASN A 196 -33.35 6.04 7.21
N THR A 197 -33.54 5.55 8.43
CA THR A 197 -32.55 5.65 9.50
C THR A 197 -31.22 5.00 9.09
N GLN A 198 -31.24 3.80 8.52
CA GLN A 198 -30.03 3.12 8.06
C GLN A 198 -29.33 3.87 6.92
N VAL A 199 -30.09 4.41 5.97
CA VAL A 199 -29.55 5.28 4.91
C VAL A 199 -28.86 6.50 5.50
N VAL A 200 -29.50 7.18 6.47
CA VAL A 200 -28.94 8.36 7.13
C VAL A 200 -27.69 8.02 7.95
N ASN A 201 -27.66 6.86 8.61
CA ASN A 201 -26.50 6.44 9.43
C ASN A 201 -25.29 6.06 8.57
N THR A 202 -25.52 5.48 7.40
CA THR A 202 -24.45 5.04 6.47
C THR A 202 -23.91 6.18 5.61
N GLN A 203 -24.72 7.19 5.29
CA GLN A 203 -24.31 8.30 4.42
C GLN A 203 -23.07 9.07 4.92
N PRO A 204 -22.92 9.41 6.22
CA PRO A 204 -21.70 10.04 6.74
C PRO A 204 -20.44 9.20 6.53
N ILE A 205 -20.55 7.87 6.64
CA ILE A 205 -19.41 6.95 6.43
C ILE A 205 -18.92 7.04 4.98
N ILE A 206 -19.87 7.05 4.03
CA ILE A 206 -19.58 7.20 2.59
C ILE A 206 -19.04 8.61 2.31
N ASN A 207 -19.62 9.65 2.90
CA ASN A 207 -19.17 11.03 2.70
C ASN A 207 -17.73 11.24 3.20
N ASN A 208 -17.37 10.58 4.30
CA ASN A 208 -16.03 10.60 4.90
C ASN A 208 -15.03 9.65 4.20
N PHE A 209 -15.42 8.96 3.13
CA PHE A 209 -14.52 8.18 2.27
C PHE A 209 -13.60 9.12 1.46
N ASP A 210 -12.62 9.72 2.14
CA ASP A 210 -11.65 10.66 1.55
C ASP A 210 -10.24 10.54 2.18
N GLY A 211 -9.95 9.38 2.77
CA GLY A 211 -8.62 9.11 3.33
C GLY A 211 -7.52 9.10 2.26
N LEU A 212 -6.25 9.19 2.68
CA LEU A 212 -5.09 9.17 1.78
C LEU A 212 -5.11 7.97 0.82
N MET A 213 -5.51 6.79 1.30
CA MET A 213 -5.62 5.58 0.47
C MET A 213 -6.67 5.73 -0.63
N ALA A 214 -7.83 6.33 -0.31
CA ALA A 214 -8.87 6.59 -1.30
C ALA A 214 -8.37 7.56 -2.39
N ARG A 215 -7.62 8.60 -2.00
CA ARG A 215 -7.00 9.55 -2.91
C ARG A 215 -5.93 8.90 -3.81
N ILE A 216 -5.10 8.00 -3.27
CA ILE A 216 -4.11 7.23 -4.05
C ILE A 216 -4.81 6.30 -5.04
N ASN A 217 -5.86 5.60 -4.61
CA ASN A 217 -6.62 4.72 -5.48
C ASN A 217 -7.33 5.49 -6.60
N ALA A 218 -7.91 6.65 -6.28
CA ALA A 218 -8.52 7.55 -7.26
C ALA A 218 -7.48 8.08 -8.26
N LEU A 219 -6.30 8.47 -7.77
CA LEU A 219 -5.18 8.88 -8.62
C LEU A 219 -4.76 7.78 -9.60
N ASN A 220 -4.69 6.51 -9.15
CA ASN A 220 -4.35 5.38 -10.01
C ASN A 220 -5.41 5.07 -11.09
N LYS A 221 -6.63 5.64 -10.99
CA LYS A 221 -7.65 5.56 -12.04
C LYS A 221 -7.49 6.61 -13.13
N LEU A 222 -6.70 7.66 -12.88
CA LEU A 222 -6.40 8.68 -13.87
C LEU A 222 -5.40 8.13 -14.92
N PRO A 223 -5.33 8.72 -16.12
CA PRO A 223 -4.31 8.37 -17.09
C PRO A 223 -2.91 8.47 -16.48
N TRP A 224 -2.07 7.45 -16.70
CA TRP A 224 -0.73 7.38 -16.09
C TRP A 224 0.29 8.35 -16.68
N LEU A 225 0.06 8.82 -17.91
CA LEU A 225 1.03 9.59 -18.68
C LEU A 225 1.40 10.94 -18.02
N PRO A 226 0.45 11.77 -17.53
CA PRO A 226 0.77 13.00 -16.81
C PRO A 226 1.62 12.76 -15.55
N SER A 227 1.28 11.73 -14.77
CA SER A 227 2.05 11.32 -13.58
C SER A 227 3.48 10.92 -13.93
N PHE A 228 3.65 10.19 -15.03
CA PHE A 228 4.96 9.81 -15.54
C PHE A 228 5.78 11.02 -16.00
N PHE A 229 5.15 12.02 -16.64
CA PHE A 229 5.83 13.28 -16.99
C PHE A 229 6.30 14.06 -15.76
N ILE A 230 5.51 14.13 -14.69
CA ILE A 230 5.93 14.77 -13.44
C ILE A 230 7.13 14.03 -12.83
N PHE A 231 7.08 12.70 -12.80
CA PHE A 231 8.21 11.89 -12.36
C PHE A 231 9.47 12.13 -13.21
N LEU A 232 9.35 12.12 -14.55
CA LEU A 232 10.46 12.40 -15.46
C LEU A 232 11.04 13.80 -15.24
N LEU A 233 10.20 14.80 -14.97
CA LEU A 233 10.63 16.16 -14.69
C LEU A 233 11.51 16.21 -13.43
N PHE A 234 11.09 15.57 -12.33
CA PHE A 234 11.92 15.50 -11.13
C PHE A 234 13.18 14.69 -11.35
N LEU A 235 13.09 13.55 -12.04
CA LEU A 235 14.25 12.74 -12.37
C LEU A 235 15.27 13.53 -13.19
N ALA A 236 14.82 14.31 -14.18
CA ALA A 236 15.69 15.15 -15.00
C ALA A 236 16.37 16.24 -14.17
N ILE A 237 15.63 16.92 -13.28
CA ILE A 237 16.20 17.96 -12.41
C ILE A 237 17.25 17.37 -11.45
N GLU A 238 16.97 16.22 -10.84
CA GLU A 238 17.86 15.58 -9.87
C GLU A 238 19.10 14.94 -10.53
N THR A 239 18.98 14.46 -11.76
CA THR A 239 20.10 13.87 -12.51
C THR A 239 20.91 14.90 -13.32
N ALA A 240 20.39 16.10 -13.54
CA ALA A 240 21.06 17.15 -14.31
C ALA A 240 22.51 17.44 -13.86
N PRO A 241 22.84 17.54 -12.56
CA PRO A 241 24.23 17.79 -12.14
C PRO A 241 25.17 16.64 -12.50
N ILE A 242 24.70 15.40 -12.46
CA ILE A 242 25.47 14.20 -12.78
C ILE A 242 25.72 14.16 -14.28
N PHE A 243 24.68 14.34 -15.09
CA PHE A 243 24.82 14.40 -16.55
C PHE A 243 25.73 15.56 -16.95
N ALA A 244 25.62 16.72 -16.30
CA ALA A 244 26.53 17.83 -16.52
C ALA A 244 27.99 17.46 -16.21
N LYS A 245 28.26 16.80 -15.07
CA LYS A 245 29.62 16.35 -14.71
C LYS A 245 30.13 15.26 -15.66
N LEU A 246 29.29 14.32 -16.08
CA LEU A 246 29.64 13.26 -17.02
C LEU A 246 29.97 13.81 -18.41
N ILE A 247 29.20 14.78 -18.91
CA ILE A 247 29.43 15.40 -20.22
C ILE A 247 30.60 16.40 -20.18
N SER A 248 30.84 17.05 -19.04
CA SER A 248 31.91 18.05 -18.91
C SER A 248 33.31 17.44 -19.10
N PRO A 249 34.23 18.15 -19.79
CA PRO A 249 35.63 17.73 -19.90
C PRO A 249 36.36 17.82 -18.56
N LYS A 250 37.53 17.16 -18.45
CA LYS A 250 38.42 17.24 -17.27
C LYS A 250 38.76 18.70 -16.96
N GLY A 251 38.51 19.11 -15.71
CA GLY A 251 38.88 20.44 -15.21
C GLY A 251 40.29 20.48 -14.62
N VAL A 252 40.79 21.69 -14.32
CA VAL A 252 42.11 21.90 -13.65
C VAL A 252 42.22 21.13 -12.33
N TYR A 253 41.12 21.01 -11.59
CA TYR A 253 41.10 20.23 -10.36
C TYR A 253 41.30 18.74 -10.61
N ASP A 254 40.67 18.18 -11.65
CA ASP A 254 40.80 16.76 -11.99
C ASP A 254 42.26 16.43 -12.38
N PHE A 255 42.92 17.32 -13.13
CA PHE A 255 44.34 17.17 -13.48
C PHE A 255 45.27 17.26 -12.26
N LYS A 256 45.04 18.20 -11.34
CA LYS A 256 45.84 18.29 -10.11
C LYS A 256 45.69 17.06 -9.22
N LEU A 257 44.47 16.53 -9.14
CA LEU A 257 44.20 15.31 -8.37
C LEU A 257 44.90 14.10 -8.99
N GLU A 258 44.85 13.98 -10.32
CA GLU A 258 45.53 12.92 -11.08
C GLU A 258 47.06 12.96 -10.87
N ASP A 259 47.67 14.16 -10.90
CA ASP A 259 49.11 14.34 -10.66
C ASP A 259 49.52 13.95 -9.23
N GLU A 260 48.78 14.39 -8.20
CA GLU A 260 49.02 13.99 -6.80
C GLU A 260 48.87 12.47 -6.59
N GLU A 261 47.88 11.83 -7.23
CA GLU A 261 47.71 10.38 -7.14
C GLU A 261 48.86 9.62 -7.83
N ASP A 262 49.29 10.09 -9.00
CA ASP A 262 50.38 9.48 -9.76
C ASP A 262 51.74 9.65 -9.07
N THR A 263 52.01 10.80 -8.45
CA THR A 263 53.24 11.00 -7.67
C THR A 263 53.34 10.02 -6.49
N VAL A 264 52.26 9.86 -5.72
CA VAL A 264 52.19 8.88 -4.62
C VAL A 264 52.34 7.46 -5.13
N LYS A 265 51.67 7.11 -6.22
CA LYS A 265 51.73 5.78 -6.83
C LYS A 265 53.15 5.44 -7.30
N ASN A 266 53.82 6.39 -7.98
CA ASN A 266 55.19 6.23 -8.45
C ASN A 266 56.18 6.07 -7.28
N LEU A 267 56.01 6.86 -6.22
CA LEU A 267 56.82 6.72 -5.00
C LEU A 267 56.63 5.33 -4.34
N MET A 268 55.39 4.85 -4.27
CA MET A 268 55.09 3.50 -3.76
C MET A 268 55.75 2.40 -4.62
N LEU A 269 55.67 2.53 -5.94
CA LEU A 269 56.28 1.62 -6.89
C LEU A 269 57.81 1.60 -6.74
N GLN A 270 58.44 2.77 -6.65
CA GLN A 270 59.88 2.91 -6.43
C GLN A 270 60.31 2.24 -5.12
N ASN A 271 59.60 2.52 -4.01
CA ASN A 271 59.86 1.89 -2.72
C ASN A 271 59.72 0.36 -2.77
N LYS A 272 58.72 -0.15 -3.50
CA LYS A 272 58.53 -1.59 -3.69
C LYS A 272 59.69 -2.21 -4.48
N HIS A 273 60.12 -1.58 -5.57
CA HIS A 273 61.27 -2.03 -6.35
C HIS A 273 62.56 -2.01 -5.53
N GLN A 274 62.79 -0.96 -4.75
CA GLN A 274 63.97 -0.85 -3.89
C GLN A 274 63.99 -1.94 -2.81
N ARG A 275 62.86 -2.20 -2.15
CA ARG A 275 62.74 -3.30 -1.18
C ARG A 275 62.98 -4.67 -1.80
N ALA A 276 62.44 -4.91 -2.99
CA ALA A 276 62.66 -6.17 -3.71
C ALA A 276 64.14 -6.36 -4.11
N ALA A 277 64.79 -5.30 -4.59
CA ALA A 277 66.22 -5.32 -4.91
C ALA A 277 67.09 -5.54 -3.67
N LEU A 278 66.76 -4.90 -2.54
CA LEU A 278 67.44 -5.11 -1.25
C LEU A 278 67.30 -6.56 -0.79
N LEU A 279 66.08 -7.12 -0.79
CA LEU A 279 65.84 -8.53 -0.42
C LEU A 279 66.62 -9.51 -1.32
N ASN A 280 66.62 -9.30 -2.64
CA ASN A 280 67.38 -10.15 -3.55
C ASN A 280 68.90 -10.03 -3.30
N THR A 281 69.39 -8.83 -3.02
CA THR A 281 70.80 -8.59 -2.70
C THR A 281 71.19 -9.26 -1.39
N GLU A 282 70.35 -9.15 -0.35
CA GLU A 282 70.56 -9.83 0.94
C GLU A 282 70.57 -11.35 0.79
N ASN A 283 69.61 -11.91 0.03
CA ASN A 283 69.58 -13.35 -0.27
C ASN A 283 70.86 -13.79 -0.99
N THR A 284 71.26 -13.07 -2.04
CA THR A 284 72.49 -13.37 -2.80
C THR A 284 73.74 -13.25 -1.93
N LEU A 285 73.80 -12.23 -1.06
CA LEU A 285 74.91 -12.03 -0.14
C LEU A 285 74.98 -13.18 0.88
N ASN A 286 73.84 -13.56 1.48
CA ASN A 286 73.76 -14.68 2.40
C ASN A 286 74.18 -15.98 1.72
N ASP A 287 73.67 -16.28 0.53
CA ASP A 287 74.05 -17.47 -0.24
C ASP A 287 75.56 -17.50 -0.49
N ASN A 288 76.16 -16.36 -0.88
CA ASN A 288 77.61 -16.25 -1.06
C ASN A 288 78.38 -16.43 0.26
N VAL A 289 77.91 -15.84 1.37
CA VAL A 289 78.54 -15.98 2.69
C VAL A 289 78.48 -17.42 3.17
N TYR A 290 77.33 -18.08 3.08
CA TYR A 290 77.17 -19.48 3.47
C TYR A 290 77.96 -20.43 2.57
N SER A 291 78.01 -20.19 1.25
CA SER A 291 78.84 -20.97 0.32
C SER A 291 80.34 -20.83 0.61
N ASN A 292 80.81 -19.62 0.97
CA ASN A 292 82.20 -19.41 1.40
C ASN A 292 82.52 -20.08 2.74
N ILE A 293 81.55 -20.15 3.66
CA ILE A 293 81.68 -20.87 4.94
C ILE A 293 81.70 -22.38 4.71
N GLU A 294 80.88 -22.91 3.80
CA GLU A 294 80.83 -24.33 3.45
C GLU A 294 82.14 -24.83 2.85
N ASN A 295 82.78 -24.03 1.99
CA ASN A 295 84.05 -24.36 1.34
C ASN A 295 85.30 -24.05 2.19
N ASN A 296 85.14 -23.64 3.45
CA ASN A 296 86.27 -23.30 4.31
C ASN A 296 86.89 -24.58 4.92
N GLU A 297 88.00 -25.03 4.33
CA GLU A 297 88.78 -26.20 4.78
C GLU A 297 89.23 -26.11 6.25
N GLU A 298 89.56 -24.92 6.76
CA GLU A 298 89.94 -24.75 8.17
C GLU A 298 88.76 -25.00 9.11
N LEU A 299 87.56 -24.53 8.75
CA LEU A 299 86.36 -24.75 9.56
C LEU A 299 85.94 -26.23 9.56
N TYR A 300 86.05 -26.91 8.40
CA TYR A 300 85.83 -28.34 8.29
C TYR A 300 86.84 -29.13 9.14
N ALA A 301 88.13 -28.80 9.04
CA ALA A 301 89.19 -29.43 9.82
C ALA A 301 88.97 -29.25 11.33
N TYR A 302 88.57 -28.05 11.76
CA TYR A 302 88.25 -27.75 13.15
C TYR A 302 87.04 -28.53 13.66
N LYS A 303 85.93 -28.55 12.90
CA LYS A 303 84.74 -29.34 13.28
C LYS A 303 85.02 -30.84 13.29
N SER A 304 85.79 -31.37 12.33
CA SER A 304 86.21 -32.77 12.30
C SER A 304 87.08 -33.13 13.51
N LYS A 305 88.01 -32.25 13.92
CA LYS A 305 88.82 -32.42 15.12
C LYS A 305 87.96 -32.47 16.39
N LYS A 306 87.03 -31.53 16.56
CA LYS A 306 86.13 -31.49 17.73
C LYS A 306 85.18 -32.69 17.78
N ALA A 307 84.67 -33.13 16.63
CA ALA A 307 83.86 -34.34 16.56
C ALA A 307 84.65 -35.58 16.99
N ARG A 308 85.92 -35.72 16.56
CA ARG A 308 86.81 -36.80 17.01
C ARG A 308 87.10 -36.75 18.51
N GLU A 309 87.44 -35.57 19.04
CA GLU A 309 87.65 -35.39 20.49
C GLU A 309 86.41 -35.80 21.28
N LEU A 310 85.22 -35.45 20.82
CA LEU A 310 83.96 -35.78 21.49
C LEU A 310 83.64 -37.28 21.41
N LEU A 311 83.89 -37.92 20.27
CA LEU A 311 83.77 -39.37 20.11
C LEU A 311 84.77 -40.13 21.00
N GLN A 312 86.01 -39.62 21.12
CA GLN A 312 87.01 -40.19 22.04
C GLN A 312 86.56 -40.05 23.50
N MET A 313 86.09 -38.87 23.91
CA MET A 313 85.56 -38.68 25.27
C MET A 313 84.34 -39.58 25.56
N GLN A 314 83.45 -39.78 24.58
CA GLN A 314 82.34 -40.71 24.72
C GLN A 314 82.81 -42.16 24.83
N ALA A 315 83.79 -42.58 24.02
CA ALA A 315 84.38 -43.91 24.08
C ALA A 315 85.12 -44.14 25.42
N ASP A 316 85.88 -43.18 25.90
CA ASP A 316 86.58 -43.22 27.19
C ASP A 316 85.59 -43.26 28.35
N ALA A 317 84.52 -42.44 28.31
CA ALA A 317 83.46 -42.46 29.30
C ALA A 317 82.72 -43.81 29.30
N PHE A 318 82.44 -44.37 28.12
CA PHE A 318 81.82 -45.68 27.96
C PHE A 318 82.73 -46.79 28.50
N TYR A 319 84.01 -46.79 28.12
CA TYR A 319 85.01 -47.75 28.60
C TYR A 319 85.20 -47.66 30.11
N LYS A 320 85.30 -46.46 30.68
CA LYS A 320 85.40 -46.24 32.13
C LYS A 320 84.18 -46.76 32.86
N LYS A 321 82.97 -46.55 32.32
CA LYS A 321 81.73 -47.11 32.85
C LYS A 321 81.75 -48.65 32.80
N GLN A 322 82.16 -49.24 31.69
CA GLN A 322 82.20 -50.69 31.52
C GLN A 322 83.25 -51.35 32.42
N LYS A 323 84.41 -50.71 32.62
CA LYS A 323 85.46 -51.15 33.56
C LYS A 323 85.04 -51.07 35.03
N SER A 324 84.15 -50.15 35.41
CA SER A 324 83.60 -50.09 36.78
C SER A 324 82.54 -51.15 37.07
N ILE A 325 82.03 -51.83 36.03
CA ILE A 325 80.99 -52.87 36.14
C ILE A 325 81.61 -54.28 36.17
N LEU A 326 82.86 -54.44 35.71
CA LEU A 326 83.68 -55.65 35.84
C LEU A 326 84.40 -55.70 37.20
#